data_AF-A0A6A2X2S1-F1
#
_entry.id   AF-A0A6A2X2S1-F1
#
_cell.length_a   1.000
_cell.length_b   1.000
_cell.length_c   1.000
_cell.angle_alpha   90.00
_cell.angle_beta   90.00
_cell.angle_gamma   90.00
#
_symmetry.space_group_name_H-M   'P 1'
#
loop_
_entity.id
_entity.type
_entity.pdbx_description
1 polymer ?
#
loop_
_entity_poly.entity_id
_entity_poly.type
_entity_poly.pdbx_seq_one_letter_code
_entity_poly.pdbx_strand_id
1 'polypeptide(L)'
;MKLQEFNMEFYWVQVEVLRKAEEKGKKNGLRFELINATEIMWLRPDGHPNGYGYSMNKNSPVYDCVRWCLPGPIDTLNEFLLYLMNKEVLSF
;
A
#
# COMPACT_ATOMS: atom_id res chain seq x y z
N MET A 1 12.17 9.22 -9.52
CA MET A 1 12.87 8.44 -8.47
C MET A 1 12.71 6.97 -8.81
N LYS A 2 13.78 6.17 -8.91
CA LYS A 2 13.65 4.73 -9.20
C LYS A 2 13.36 3.96 -7.91
N LEU A 3 12.50 2.95 -7.98
CA LEU A 3 12.38 1.95 -6.92
C LEU A 3 13.74 1.25 -6.78
N GLN A 4 14.22 1.13 -5.54
CA GLN A 4 15.46 0.38 -5.27
C GLN A 4 15.24 -1.10 -5.63
N GLU A 5 16.31 -1.77 -6.06
CA GLU A 5 16.28 -3.16 -6.52
C GLU A 5 15.69 -4.12 -5.46
N PHE A 6 16.05 -3.93 -4.18
CA PHE A 6 15.50 -4.68 -3.06
C PHE A 6 13.97 -4.53 -2.91
N ASN A 7 13.44 -3.33 -3.16
CA ASN A 7 12.00 -3.08 -3.08
C ASN A 7 11.25 -3.74 -4.25
N MET A 8 11.92 -3.92 -5.38
CA MET A 8 11.36 -4.64 -6.53
C MET A 8 11.28 -6.14 -6.29
N GLU A 9 12.29 -6.75 -5.65
CA GLU A 9 12.25 -8.16 -5.29
C GLU A 9 11.05 -8.48 -4.39
N PHE A 10 10.87 -7.69 -3.32
CA PHE A 10 9.73 -7.84 -2.42
C PHE A 10 8.39 -7.68 -3.15
N TYR A 11 8.28 -6.67 -4.00
CA TYR A 11 7.10 -6.45 -4.83
C TYR A 11 6.77 -7.66 -5.72
N TRP A 12 7.76 -8.23 -6.40
CA TRP A 12 7.53 -9.39 -7.26
C TRP A 12 7.12 -10.65 -6.48
N VAL A 13 7.66 -10.85 -5.28
CA VAL A 13 7.20 -11.92 -4.39
C VAL A 13 5.73 -11.72 -4.01
N GLN A 14 5.31 -10.50 -3.67
CA GLN A 14 3.91 -10.19 -3.36
C GLN A 14 2.98 -10.46 -4.56
N VAL A 15 3.38 -10.04 -5.76
CA VAL A 15 2.62 -10.28 -7.00
C VAL A 15 2.50 -11.78 -7.30
N GLU A 16 3.58 -12.56 -7.15
CA GLU A 16 3.54 -14.00 -7.39
C GLU A 16 2.64 -14.73 -6.38
N VAL A 17 2.67 -14.32 -5.10
CA VAL A 17 1.77 -14.87 -4.08
C VAL A 17 0.32 -14.52 -4.38
N LEU A 18 0.03 -13.29 -4.81
CA LEU A 18 -1.31 -12.88 -5.24
C LEU A 18 -1.80 -13.73 -6.41
N ARG A 19 -0.97 -13.94 -7.44
CA ARG A 19 -1.32 -14.76 -8.61
C ARG A 19 -1.71 -16.19 -8.22
N LYS A 20 -0.96 -16.80 -7.29
CA LYS A 20 -1.29 -18.11 -6.72
C LYS A 20 -2.61 -18.07 -5.94
N ALA A 21 -2.87 -17.00 -5.18
CA ALA A 21 -4.11 -16.81 -4.45
C ALA A 21 -5.30 -16.64 -5.40
N GLU A 22 -5.16 -15.91 -6.50
CA GLU A 22 -6.16 -15.75 -7.55
C GLU A 22 -6.53 -17.09 -8.20
N GLU A 23 -5.53 -17.90 -8.60
CA GLU A 23 -5.76 -19.22 -9.20
C GLU A 23 -6.53 -20.15 -8.27
N LYS A 24 -6.20 -20.14 -6.97
CA LYS A 24 -6.89 -20.93 -5.95
C LYS A 24 -8.28 -20.36 -5.65
N GLY A 25 -8.39 -19.04 -5.58
CA GLY A 25 -9.62 -18.31 -5.29
C GLY A 25 -10.70 -18.53 -6.33
N LYS A 26 -10.33 -18.45 -7.62
CA LYS A 26 -11.25 -18.67 -8.74
C LYS A 26 -11.95 -20.03 -8.68
N LYS A 27 -11.26 -21.08 -8.22
CA LYS A 27 -11.85 -22.43 -8.02
C LYS A 27 -12.95 -22.47 -6.95
N ASN A 28 -12.95 -21.50 -6.03
CA ASN A 28 -13.91 -21.36 -4.96
C ASN A 28 -14.91 -20.21 -5.19
N GLY A 29 -14.97 -19.65 -6.40
CA GLY A 29 -15.83 -18.49 -6.72
C GLY A 29 -15.38 -17.17 -6.08
N LEU A 30 -14.12 -17.09 -5.60
CA LEU A 30 -13.56 -15.86 -5.03
C LEU A 30 -12.83 -15.06 -6.11
N ARG A 31 -12.93 -13.72 -6.02
CA ARG A 31 -12.10 -12.79 -6.79
C ARG A 31 -11.13 -12.07 -5.88
N PHE A 32 -9.88 -12.00 -6.30
CA PHE A 32 -8.85 -11.19 -5.68
C PHE A 32 -8.47 -10.08 -6.68
N GLU A 33 -8.26 -8.86 -6.17
CA GLU A 33 -7.76 -7.73 -6.94
C GLU A 33 -6.69 -6.99 -6.11
N LEU A 34 -5.81 -6.26 -6.79
CA LEU A 34 -4.70 -5.53 -6.17
C LEU A 34 -4.82 -4.03 -6.42
N ILE A 35 -4.84 -3.25 -5.34
CA ILE A 35 -4.49 -1.82 -5.40
C ILE A 35 -2.97 -1.73 -5.47
N ASN A 36 -2.42 -1.63 -6.67
CA ASN A 36 -0.97 -1.52 -6.87
C ASN A 36 -0.48 -0.12 -6.46
N ALA A 37 -0.24 0.05 -5.17
CA ALA A 37 0.15 1.32 -4.57
C ALA A 37 1.66 1.55 -4.54
N THR A 38 2.49 0.58 -4.93
CA THR A 38 3.95 0.61 -4.68
C THR A 38 4.62 1.84 -5.29
N GLU A 39 4.44 2.08 -6.59
CA GLU A 39 5.09 3.20 -7.27
C GLU A 39 4.54 4.56 -6.80
N ILE A 40 3.22 4.68 -6.63
CA ILE A 40 2.60 5.94 -6.22
C ILE A 40 2.98 6.32 -4.78
N MET A 41 3.08 5.35 -3.87
CA MET A 41 3.47 5.62 -2.48
C MET A 41 4.98 5.83 -2.38
N TRP A 42 5.78 5.20 -3.25
CA TRP A 42 7.21 5.48 -3.34
C TRP A 42 7.49 6.95 -3.66
N LEU A 43 6.64 7.59 -4.47
CA LEU A 43 6.76 9.01 -4.80
C LEU A 43 6.35 9.96 -3.66
N ARG A 44 5.90 9.44 -2.51
CA ARG A 44 5.34 10.24 -1.42
C ARG A 44 6.16 10.19 -0.11
N PRO A 45 7.49 10.34 -0.11
CA PRO A 45 8.24 10.40 1.15
C PRO A 45 7.83 11.60 2.03
N ASP A 46 7.21 12.63 1.43
CA ASP A 46 6.62 13.79 2.12
C ASP A 46 5.45 13.44 3.03
N GLY A 47 4.81 12.28 2.83
CA GLY A 47 3.65 11.86 3.60
C GLY A 47 3.97 11.25 4.97
N HIS A 48 5.25 11.10 5.32
CA HIS A 48 5.66 10.46 6.57
C HIS A 48 5.74 11.47 7.74
N PRO A 49 5.46 11.04 8.98
CA PRO A 49 5.62 11.88 10.18
C PRO A 49 7.06 12.34 10.43
N ASN A 50 8.07 11.61 9.93
CA ASN A 50 9.47 11.92 10.16
C ASN A 50 9.74 12.07 11.67
N GLY A 51 10.31 13.19 12.13
CA GLY A 51 10.55 13.47 13.55
C GLY A 51 9.32 13.90 14.36
N TYR A 52 8.15 14.05 13.72
CA TYR A 52 6.87 14.38 14.37
C TYR A 52 6.10 13.13 14.80
N GLY A 53 6.63 11.93 14.53
CA GLY A 53 6.02 10.67 14.94
C GLY A 53 6.10 10.43 16.46
N TYR A 54 5.18 9.60 16.97
CA TYR A 54 5.22 9.18 18.37
C TYR A 54 6.45 8.31 18.64
N SER A 55 7.33 8.77 19.54
CA SER A 55 8.46 8.01 20.06
C SER A 55 8.16 7.49 21.46
N MET A 56 8.42 6.20 21.69
CA MET A 56 8.37 5.62 23.05
C MET A 56 9.50 6.14 23.95
N ASN A 57 10.56 6.72 23.36
CA ASN A 57 11.69 7.29 24.08
C ASN A 57 11.80 8.80 23.76
N LYS A 58 11.40 9.64 24.72
CA LYS A 58 11.42 11.11 24.58
C LYS A 58 12.83 11.71 24.37
N ASN A 59 13.89 10.94 24.62
CA ASN A 59 15.28 11.43 24.60
C ASN A 59 15.99 11.19 23.25
N SER A 60 15.32 10.61 22.26
CA SER A 60 15.89 10.44 20.92
C SER A 60 14.86 10.77 19.84
N PRO A 61 15.19 11.66 18.87
CA PRO A 61 14.35 11.84 17.71
C PRO A 61 14.30 10.51 16.94
N VAL A 62 13.10 9.92 16.85
CA VAL A 62 12.83 8.76 16.02
C VAL A 62 12.27 9.27 14.71
N TYR A 63 13.00 9.07 13.61
CA TYR A 63 12.50 9.36 12.28
C TYR A 63 11.63 8.20 11.81
N ASP A 64 10.34 8.47 11.75
CA ASP A 64 9.34 7.52 11.30
C ASP A 64 9.12 7.60 9.80
N CYS A 65 9.63 6.60 9.09
CA CYS A 65 9.49 6.44 7.64
C CYS A 65 8.54 5.30 7.27
N VAL A 66 7.71 4.82 8.21
CA VAL A 66 6.83 3.66 7.99
C VAL A 66 5.36 4.06 8.06
N ARG A 67 4.99 4.92 9.02
CA ARG A 67 3.61 5.40 9.19
C ARG A 67 3.34 6.62 8.31
N TRP A 68 2.07 6.97 8.13
CA TRP A 68 1.63 8.08 7.28
C TRP A 68 0.94 9.15 8.13
N CYS A 69 1.16 10.42 7.77
CA CYS A 69 0.41 11.54 8.31
C CYS A 69 -1.07 11.50 7.87
N LEU A 70 -1.93 12.14 8.67
CA LEU A 70 -3.33 12.40 8.34
C LEU A 70 -3.62 13.91 8.48
N PRO A 71 -4.22 14.56 7.46
CA PRO A 71 -4.49 14.02 6.11
C PRO A 71 -3.19 13.73 5.34
N GLY A 72 -3.22 12.78 4.39
CA GLY A 72 -2.00 12.33 3.70
C GLY A 72 -2.22 11.32 2.57
N PRO A 73 -1.14 10.71 2.03
CA PRO A 73 -1.20 9.79 0.89
C PRO A 73 -2.13 8.58 1.07
N ILE A 74 -2.37 8.19 2.32
CA ILE A 74 -3.28 7.10 2.69
C ILE A 74 -4.74 7.43 2.31
N ASP A 75 -5.12 8.70 2.27
CA ASP A 75 -6.45 9.14 1.84
C ASP A 75 -6.67 8.80 0.36
N THR A 76 -5.65 8.95 -0.49
CA THR A 76 -5.71 8.54 -1.90
C THR A 76 -5.85 7.02 -2.06
N LEU A 77 -5.24 6.22 -1.17
CA LEU A 77 -5.46 4.77 -1.17
C LEU A 77 -6.90 4.40 -0.80
N ASN A 78 -7.51 5.14 0.13
CA ASN A 78 -8.93 4.98 0.46
C ASN A 78 -9.83 5.35 -0.74
N GLU A 79 -9.48 6.37 -1.51
CA GLU A 79 -10.20 6.73 -2.75
C GLU A 79 -10.12 5.61 -3.80
N PHE A 80 -8.94 4.98 -4.00
CA PHE A 80 -8.83 3.83 -4.90
C PHE A 80 -9.64 2.63 -4.43
N LEU A 81 -9.63 2.35 -3.12
CA LEU A 81 -10.45 1.29 -2.56
C LEU A 81 -11.94 1.55 -2.80
N LEU A 82 -12.40 2.77 -2.53
CA LEU A 82 -13.78 3.18 -2.77
C LEU A 82 -14.14 3.05 -4.26
N TYR A 83 -13.25 3.46 -5.17
CA TYR A 83 -13.46 3.30 -6.61
C TYR A 83 -13.62 1.82 -7.00
N LEU A 84 -12.76 0.93 -6.50
CA LEU A 84 -12.88 -0.50 -6.78
C LEU A 84 -14.19 -1.08 -6.22
N MET A 85 -14.54 -0.74 -4.97
CA MET A 85 -15.80 -1.18 -4.37
C MET A 85 -17.03 -0.71 -5.18
N ASN A 86 -17.02 0.54 -5.67
CA ASN A 86 -18.10 1.05 -6.50
C ASN A 86 -18.17 0.38 -7.86
N LYS A 87 -17.01 0.09 -8.48
CA LYS A 87 -16.95 -0.69 -9.73
C LYS A 87 -17.59 -2.07 -9.56
N GLU A 88 -17.38 -2.72 -8.41
CA GLU A 88 -18.01 -4.00 -8.09
C GLU A 88 -19.53 -3.90 -8.01
N VAL A 89 -20.04 -2.92 -7.26
CA VAL A 89 -21.48 -2.72 -7.11
C VAL A 89 -22.16 -2.39 -8.45
N LEU A 90 -21.48 -1.65 -9.33
CA LEU A 90 -21.98 -1.25 -10.64
C LEU A 90 -21.80 -2.30 -11.75
N SER A 91 -21.14 -3.44 -11.44
CA SER A 91 -20.92 -4.53 -12.39
C SER A 91 -21.99 -5.64 -12.35
N PHE A 92 -23.06 -5.43 -11.56
CA PHE A 92 -24.32 -6.17 -11.56
C PHE A 92 -25.39 -5.45 -12.39
#